data_AF-A0A3A4WMG7-F1
#
_entry.id   AF-A0A3A4WMG7-F1
#
_cell.length_a   1.000
_cell.length_b   1.000
_cell.length_c   1.000
_cell.angle_alpha   90.00
_cell.angle_beta   90.00
_cell.angle_gamma   90.00
#
_symmetry.space_group_name_H-M   'P 1'
#
loop_
_entity.id
_entity.type
_entity.pdbx_description
1 polymer ?
#
loop_
_entity_poly.entity_id
_entity_poly.type
_entity_poly.pdbx_seq_one_letter_code
_entity_poly.pdbx_strand_id
1 'polypeptide(L)'
;MDKLRSCTRLWVVAFLALGCSGSVRTAAVDRMQHSLSQINFSYARMQKTELSDLMEDLSAIIHERLDCYSQNVMALDRVADCRKKYIRQIVELCRRRIKSAPRLGDAILCLQYCPISQAVCRGDNIDLEDADCTPAESKCIEYCLDLFWRGGTLPKEMMP
;
A
#
# COMPACT_ATOMS: atom_id res chain seq x y z
N MET A 1 31.03 42.75 -20.98
CA MET A 1 29.98 43.73 -20.60
C MET A 1 29.28 44.18 -21.87
N ASP A 2 28.61 43.31 -22.62
CA ASP A 2 27.45 42.46 -22.34
C ASP A 2 26.09 43.15 -22.44
N LYS A 3 25.31 42.55 -23.36
CA LYS A 3 23.86 42.45 -23.45
C LYS A 3 23.11 43.68 -23.95
N LEU A 4 22.55 43.55 -25.16
CA LEU A 4 21.09 43.45 -25.32
C LEU A 4 20.70 42.84 -26.67
N ARG A 5 19.64 42.05 -26.60
CA ARG A 5 19.05 41.15 -27.60
C ARG A 5 18.56 41.90 -28.84
N SER A 6 18.74 41.32 -30.02
CA SER A 6 17.70 41.16 -31.05
C SER A 6 18.27 40.39 -32.23
N CYS A 7 17.64 39.29 -32.63
CA CYS A 7 17.42 38.97 -34.05
C CYS A 7 16.64 37.66 -34.20
N THR A 8 15.36 37.86 -34.44
CA THR A 8 14.51 37.17 -35.39
C THR A 8 15.24 36.39 -36.50
N ARG A 9 14.86 35.12 -36.62
CA ARG A 9 14.51 34.36 -37.84
C ARG A 9 15.55 34.11 -38.96
N LEU A 10 15.48 32.86 -39.42
CA LEU A 10 16.02 32.22 -40.62
C LEU A 10 17.53 31.94 -40.63
N TRP A 11 17.89 30.67 -40.46
CA TRP A 11 18.68 29.92 -41.45
C TRP A 11 18.20 28.47 -41.46
N VAL A 12 17.68 28.06 -42.60
CA VAL A 12 17.58 26.66 -43.02
C VAL A 12 19.02 26.16 -43.21
N VAL A 13 19.32 24.93 -42.79
CA VAL A 13 20.13 23.90 -43.50
C VAL A 13 20.60 22.83 -42.50
N ALA A 14 20.13 21.61 -42.78
CA ALA A 14 20.76 20.30 -42.57
C ALA A 14 21.63 20.05 -41.32
N PHE A 15 21.09 19.25 -40.39
CA PHE A 15 21.90 18.25 -39.70
C PHE A 15 21.23 16.88 -39.83
N LEU A 16 21.84 16.06 -40.67
CA LEU A 16 21.67 14.62 -40.72
C LEU A 16 22.02 14.00 -39.36
N ALA A 17 21.14 13.09 -38.94
CA ALA A 17 21.41 11.88 -38.16
C ALA A 17 22.54 11.93 -37.11
N LEU A 18 22.15 12.07 -35.85
CA LEU A 18 22.72 11.30 -34.74
C LEU A 18 21.58 10.97 -33.78
N GLY A 19 21.23 9.69 -33.74
CA GLY A 19 20.22 9.16 -32.85
C GLY A 19 20.64 9.26 -31.39
N CYS A 20 19.72 9.72 -30.56
CA CYS A 20 19.53 9.30 -29.17
C CYS A 20 18.13 9.78 -28.75
N SER A 21 17.09 9.38 -29.47
CA SER A 21 15.71 9.39 -28.95
C SER A 21 15.58 8.20 -28.00
N GLY A 22 16.32 8.26 -26.90
CA GLY A 22 16.29 7.29 -25.83
C GLY A 22 14.89 7.25 -25.23
N SER A 23 14.21 6.16 -25.54
CA SER A 23 12.98 5.63 -24.95
C SER A 23 13.10 5.49 -23.42
N VAL A 24 13.16 6.60 -22.67
CA VAL A 24 13.19 6.59 -21.20
C VAL A 24 11.79 6.78 -20.61
N ARG A 25 10.83 7.32 -21.38
CA ARG A 25 9.47 7.58 -20.91
C ARG A 25 8.53 6.37 -20.93
N THR A 26 8.79 5.33 -21.73
CA THR A 26 7.91 4.16 -21.82
C THR A 26 8.14 3.20 -20.65
N ALA A 27 9.38 2.79 -20.38
CA ALA A 27 9.68 1.84 -19.30
C ALA A 27 9.25 2.30 -17.90
N ALA A 28 9.35 3.61 -17.60
CA ALA A 28 8.90 4.17 -16.33
C ALA A 28 7.36 4.19 -16.21
N VAL A 29 6.67 4.52 -17.30
CA VAL A 29 5.20 4.53 -17.37
C VAL A 29 4.64 3.11 -17.37
N ASP A 30 5.25 2.18 -18.11
CA ASP A 30 4.88 0.77 -18.17
C ASP A 30 5.07 0.07 -16.80
N ARG A 31 6.18 0.35 -16.10
CA ARG A 31 6.42 -0.16 -14.74
C ARG A 31 5.40 0.41 -13.74
N MET A 32 5.00 1.66 -13.90
CA MET A 32 3.97 2.30 -13.08
C MET A 32 2.58 1.71 -13.35
N GLN A 33 2.21 1.49 -14.62
CA GLN A 33 0.95 0.84 -14.99
C GLN A 33 0.87 -0.62 -14.52
N HIS A 34 1.97 -1.36 -14.59
CA HIS A 34 2.05 -2.71 -14.04
C HIS A 34 1.91 -2.71 -12.51
N SER A 35 2.48 -1.73 -11.81
CA SER A 35 2.32 -1.62 -10.35
C SER A 35 0.88 -1.29 -9.96
N LEU A 36 0.21 -0.41 -10.73
CA LEU A 36 -1.19 -0.04 -10.49
C LEU A 36 -2.15 -1.21 -10.74
N SER A 37 -1.94 -2.00 -11.79
CA SER A 37 -2.77 -3.18 -12.06
C SER A 37 -2.63 -4.25 -10.98
N GLN A 38 -1.43 -4.47 -10.45
CA GLN A 38 -1.20 -5.38 -9.31
C GLN A 38 -1.84 -4.88 -8.02
N ILE A 39 -1.76 -3.57 -7.73
CA ILE A 39 -2.41 -2.97 -6.57
C ILE A 39 -3.93 -3.12 -6.69
N ASN A 40 -4.52 -2.79 -7.84
CA ASN A 40 -5.96 -2.93 -8.07
C ASN A 40 -6.43 -4.38 -7.96
N PHE A 41 -5.67 -5.34 -8.48
CA PHE A 41 -5.99 -6.75 -8.36
C PHE A 41 -5.98 -7.23 -6.90
N SER A 42 -4.96 -6.84 -6.14
CA SER A 42 -4.81 -7.19 -4.73
C SER A 42 -5.92 -6.56 -3.89
N TYR A 43 -6.25 -5.30 -4.18
CA TYR A 43 -7.35 -4.57 -3.54
C TYR A 43 -8.72 -5.19 -3.84
N ALA A 44 -8.97 -5.57 -5.10
CA ALA A 44 -10.22 -6.22 -5.49
C ALA A 44 -10.41 -7.60 -4.83
N ARG A 45 -9.32 -8.35 -4.60
CA ARG A 45 -9.37 -9.59 -3.80
C ARG A 45 -9.62 -9.31 -2.33
N MET A 46 -8.90 -8.35 -1.76
CA MET A 46 -9.09 -7.94 -0.37
C MET A 46 -10.54 -7.52 -0.07
N GLN A 47 -11.18 -6.78 -0.98
CA GLN A 47 -12.58 -6.36 -0.78
C GLN A 47 -13.56 -7.55 -0.69
N LYS A 48 -13.23 -8.67 -1.34
CA LYS A 48 -14.01 -9.91 -1.34
C LYS A 48 -13.70 -10.82 -0.15
N THR A 49 -12.66 -10.53 0.63
CA THR A 49 -12.33 -11.29 1.83
C THR A 49 -13.45 -11.15 2.85
N GLU A 50 -13.87 -12.28 3.41
CA GLU A 50 -14.87 -12.35 4.47
C GLU A 50 -14.25 -11.99 5.81
N LEU A 51 -15.00 -11.26 6.63
CA LEU A 51 -14.60 -10.93 7.99
C LEU A 51 -14.91 -12.11 8.90
N SER A 52 -13.93 -12.55 9.69
CA SER A 52 -14.12 -13.64 10.64
C SER A 52 -14.63 -13.13 12.00
N ASP A 53 -14.76 -14.04 12.97
CA ASP A 53 -15.05 -13.72 14.37
C ASP A 53 -13.97 -12.85 15.03
N LEU A 54 -12.83 -12.63 14.36
CA LEU A 54 -11.77 -11.72 14.81
C LEU A 54 -12.10 -10.24 14.60
N MET A 55 -13.16 -9.91 13.84
CA MET A 55 -13.45 -8.53 13.43
C MET A 55 -13.46 -7.53 14.60
N GLU A 56 -14.11 -7.87 15.71
CA GLU A 56 -14.21 -6.95 16.86
C GLU A 56 -12.84 -6.69 17.51
N ASP A 57 -12.05 -7.75 17.71
CA ASP A 57 -10.69 -7.66 18.25
C ASP A 57 -9.77 -6.87 17.30
N LEU A 58 -9.91 -7.08 15.98
CA LEU A 58 -9.15 -6.35 14.97
C LEU A 58 -9.51 -4.87 14.95
N SER A 59 -10.80 -4.54 15.02
CA SER A 59 -11.27 -3.16 15.07
C SER A 59 -10.70 -2.41 16.28
N ALA A 60 -10.67 -3.05 17.46
CA ALA A 60 -10.06 -2.48 18.66
C ALA A 60 -8.56 -2.17 18.46
N ILE A 61 -7.81 -3.11 17.87
CA ILE A 61 -6.38 -2.91 17.58
C ILE A 61 -6.16 -1.78 16.55
N ILE A 62 -7.02 -1.68 15.53
CA ILE A 62 -6.95 -0.62 14.52
C ILE A 62 -7.24 0.75 15.15
N HIS A 63 -8.28 0.86 15.98
CA HIS A 63 -8.58 2.09 16.71
C HIS A 63 -7.43 2.52 17.61
N GLU A 64 -6.84 1.59 18.36
CA GLU A 64 -5.67 1.89 19.19
C GLU A 64 -4.47 2.38 18.37
N ARG A 65 -4.25 1.82 17.17
CA ARG A 65 -3.22 2.33 16.25
C ARG A 65 -3.52 3.76 15.81
N LEU A 66 -4.77 4.07 15.48
CA LEU A 66 -5.20 5.40 15.05
C LEU A 66 -5.02 6.43 16.16
N ASP A 67 -5.36 6.07 17.39
CA ASP A 67 -5.14 6.91 18.57
C ASP A 67 -3.63 7.13 18.80
N CYS A 68 -2.82 6.09 18.63
CA CYS A 68 -1.36 6.24 18.71
C CYS A 68 -0.84 7.19 17.62
N TYR A 69 -1.38 7.12 16.39
CA TYR A 69 -0.98 8.02 15.30
C TYR A 69 -1.42 9.47 15.51
N SER A 70 -2.54 9.70 16.19
CA SER A 70 -3.02 11.06 16.51
C SER A 70 -2.17 11.72 17.59
N GLN A 71 -1.64 10.94 18.53
CA GLN A 71 -0.76 11.42 19.61
C GLN A 71 0.69 11.65 19.18
N ASN A 72 1.16 10.97 18.14
CA ASN A 72 2.53 11.06 17.65
C ASN A 72 2.58 11.83 16.32
N VAL A 73 3.12 13.05 16.32
CA VAL A 73 3.16 13.91 15.12
C VAL A 73 4.32 13.53 14.18
N MET A 74 5.42 13.03 14.73
CA MET A 74 6.60 12.64 13.95
C MET A 74 6.37 11.31 13.23
N ALA A 75 6.70 11.29 11.93
CA ALA A 75 6.55 10.10 11.10
C ALA A 75 7.40 8.91 11.58
N LEU A 76 8.59 9.19 12.13
CA LEU A 76 9.48 8.16 12.66
C LEU A 76 8.85 7.44 13.86
N ASP A 77 8.25 8.17 14.80
CA ASP A 77 7.63 7.61 16.00
C ASP A 77 6.40 6.77 15.64
N ARG A 78 5.61 7.20 14.64
CA ARG A 78 4.48 6.42 14.10
C ARG A 78 4.91 5.05 13.57
N VAL A 79 6.06 4.99 12.89
CA VAL A 79 6.58 3.74 12.31
C VAL A 79 7.25 2.88 13.38
N ALA A 80 8.07 3.47 14.24
CA ALA A 80 8.87 2.76 15.23
C ALA A 80 8.01 2.15 16.35
N ASP A 81 7.03 2.92 16.85
CA ASP A 81 6.28 2.55 18.05
C ASP A 81 4.87 2.10 17.72
N CYS A 82 4.08 2.96 17.07
CA CYS A 82 2.66 2.66 16.83
C CYS A 82 2.47 1.48 15.86
N ARG A 83 3.17 1.47 14.72
CA ARG A 83 3.07 0.35 13.75
C ARG A 83 3.63 -0.95 14.32
N LYS A 84 4.75 -0.89 15.05
CA LYS A 84 5.34 -2.08 15.69
C LYS A 84 4.40 -2.68 16.73
N LYS A 85 3.77 -1.84 17.56
CA LYS A 85 2.77 -2.25 18.56
C LYS A 85 1.57 -2.91 17.88
N TYR A 86 1.01 -2.26 16.85
CA TYR A 86 -0.09 -2.77 16.04
C TYR A 86 0.18 -4.18 15.48
N ILE A 87 1.32 -4.37 14.80
CA ILE A 87 1.68 -5.70 14.24
C ILE A 87 1.83 -6.74 15.36
N ARG A 88 2.44 -6.37 16.49
CA ARG A 88 2.59 -7.28 17.63
C ARG A 88 1.23 -7.73 18.16
N GLN A 89 0.29 -6.80 18.35
CA GLN A 89 -1.04 -7.09 18.86
C GLN A 89 -1.82 -8.05 17.94
N ILE A 90 -1.74 -7.84 16.62
CA ILE A 90 -2.34 -8.76 15.64
C ILE A 90 -1.72 -10.15 15.74
N VAL A 91 -0.38 -10.24 15.80
CA VAL A 91 0.31 -11.53 15.91
C VAL A 91 -0.05 -12.26 17.20
N GLU A 92 -0.14 -11.54 18.33
CA GLU A 92 -0.55 -12.11 19.62
C GLU A 92 -2.00 -12.59 19.60
N LEU A 93 -2.91 -11.80 19.02
CA LEU A 93 -4.31 -12.20 18.81
C LEU A 93 -4.38 -13.49 17.98
N CYS A 94 -3.70 -13.52 16.83
CA CYS A 94 -3.72 -14.66 15.92
C CYS A 94 -3.13 -15.92 16.56
N ARG A 95 -2.06 -15.81 17.36
CA ARG A 95 -1.51 -16.96 18.11
C ARG A 95 -2.48 -17.52 19.13
N ARG A 96 -3.32 -16.67 19.75
CA ARG A 96 -4.33 -17.13 20.70
C ARG A 96 -5.51 -17.80 19.99
N ARG A 97 -5.99 -17.20 18.90
CA ARG A 97 -7.27 -17.55 18.25
C ARG A 97 -7.15 -18.53 17.09
N ILE A 98 -6.05 -18.52 16.34
CA ILE A 98 -5.87 -19.35 15.14
C ILE A 98 -4.89 -20.49 15.43
N LYS A 99 -5.35 -21.73 15.25
CA LYS A 99 -4.54 -22.95 15.44
C LYS A 99 -3.98 -23.42 14.11
N SER A 100 -2.91 -22.78 13.65
CA SER A 100 -2.15 -23.20 12.46
C SER A 100 -0.68 -22.80 12.58
N ALA A 101 0.16 -23.33 11.69
CA ALA A 101 1.57 -22.95 11.58
C ALA A 101 1.72 -21.84 10.53
N PRO A 102 1.95 -20.57 10.92
CA PRO A 102 2.01 -19.48 9.97
C PRO A 102 3.38 -19.34 9.32
N ARG A 103 3.41 -18.83 8.09
CA ARG A 103 4.58 -18.22 7.47
C ARG A 103 4.79 -16.82 8.05
N LEU A 104 5.29 -16.76 9.29
CA LEU A 104 5.26 -15.53 10.10
C LEU A 104 5.97 -14.34 9.44
N GLY A 105 7.09 -14.56 8.77
CA GLY A 105 7.82 -13.50 8.07
C GLY A 105 6.97 -12.85 6.97
N ASP A 106 6.35 -13.67 6.13
CA ASP A 106 5.49 -13.19 5.04
C ASP A 106 4.21 -12.55 5.56
N ALA A 107 3.62 -13.12 6.62
CA ALA A 107 2.45 -12.54 7.28
C ALA A 107 2.76 -11.13 7.81
N ILE A 108 3.87 -10.94 8.51
CA ILE A 108 4.28 -9.64 9.03
C ILE A 108 4.49 -8.63 7.90
N LEU A 109 5.17 -9.04 6.82
CA LEU A 109 5.38 -8.17 5.66
C LEU A 109 4.07 -7.75 5.02
N CYS A 110 3.11 -8.67 4.86
CA CYS A 110 1.79 -8.36 4.33
C CYS A 110 1.03 -7.37 5.23
N LEU A 111 0.99 -7.63 6.54
CA LEU A 111 0.27 -6.81 7.51
C LEU A 111 0.82 -5.37 7.63
N GLN A 112 2.10 -5.14 7.34
CA GLN A 112 2.71 -3.80 7.35
C GLN A 112 2.06 -2.84 6.33
N TYR A 113 1.45 -3.38 5.29
CA TYR A 113 0.79 -2.59 4.24
C TYR A 113 -0.69 -2.36 4.49
N CYS A 114 -1.33 -3.08 5.41
CA CYS A 114 -2.76 -2.94 5.68
C CYS A 114 -3.22 -1.54 6.10
N PRO A 115 -2.43 -0.73 6.84
CA PRO A 115 -2.81 0.67 7.09
C PRO A 115 -3.02 1.52 5.82
N ILE A 116 -2.51 1.09 4.66
CA ILE A 116 -2.75 1.75 3.38
C ILE A 116 -4.22 1.61 2.96
N SER A 117 -4.88 0.48 3.23
CA SER A 117 -6.28 0.31 2.83
C SER A 117 -7.20 1.29 3.56
N GLN A 118 -6.85 1.70 4.78
CA GLN A 118 -7.55 2.76 5.48
C GLN A 118 -7.33 4.14 4.82
N ALA A 119 -6.12 4.44 4.36
CA ALA A 119 -5.84 5.68 3.64
C ALA A 119 -6.59 5.74 2.29
N VAL A 120 -6.62 4.62 1.56
CA VAL A 120 -7.38 4.49 0.31
C VAL A 120 -8.87 4.67 0.57
N CYS A 121 -9.42 3.97 1.56
CA CYS A 121 -10.83 4.09 1.90
C CYS A 121 -11.22 5.54 2.27
N ARG A 122 -10.39 6.25 3.05
CA ARG A 122 -10.66 7.67 3.35
C ARG A 122 -10.58 8.55 2.10
N GLY A 123 -9.63 8.26 1.19
CA GLY A 123 -9.50 8.96 -0.09
C GLY A 123 -10.64 8.69 -1.07
N ASP A 124 -11.24 7.50 -1.03
CA ASP A 124 -12.43 7.17 -1.83
C ASP A 124 -13.71 7.83 -1.29
N ASN A 125 -13.70 8.24 -0.01
CA ASN A 125 -14.84 8.84 0.70
C ASN A 125 -14.56 10.31 1.08
N ILE A 126 -13.90 11.09 0.21
CA ILE A 126 -13.54 12.50 0.47
C ILE A 126 -14.72 13.37 0.93
N ASP A 127 -15.95 13.03 0.51
CA ASP A 127 -17.16 13.77 0.88
C ASP A 127 -17.74 13.38 2.26
N LEU A 128 -17.12 12.40 2.95
CA LEU A 128 -17.54 11.90 4.25
C LEU A 128 -16.37 12.03 5.23
N GLU A 129 -16.31 13.16 5.95
CA GLU A 129 -15.26 13.44 6.95
C GLU A 129 -15.12 12.32 8.02
N ASP A 130 -16.20 11.57 8.26
CA ASP A 130 -16.30 10.52 9.29
C ASP A 130 -16.40 9.09 8.73
N ALA A 131 -15.93 8.82 7.51
CA ALA A 131 -16.00 7.46 6.95
C ALA A 131 -15.27 6.43 7.84
N ASP A 132 -16.02 5.46 8.40
CA ASP A 132 -15.44 4.33 9.12
C ASP A 132 -14.78 3.36 8.14
N CYS A 133 -13.46 3.49 8.06
CA CYS A 133 -12.61 2.68 7.20
C CYS A 133 -12.00 1.47 7.92
N THR A 134 -12.40 1.21 9.17
CA THR A 134 -11.95 0.06 9.96
C THR A 134 -12.26 -1.28 9.28
N PRO A 135 -13.46 -1.50 8.70
CA PRO A 135 -13.76 -2.74 7.99
C PRO A 135 -12.83 -2.99 6.80
N ALA A 136 -12.37 -1.94 6.11
CA ALA A 136 -11.45 -2.09 4.98
C ALA A 136 -10.05 -2.55 5.42
N GLU A 137 -9.58 -2.09 6.57
CA GLU A 137 -8.32 -2.57 7.16
C GLU A 137 -8.47 -3.97 7.74
N SER A 138 -9.58 -4.27 8.42
CA SER A 138 -9.86 -5.63 8.90
C SER A 138 -9.89 -6.64 7.75
N LYS A 139 -10.49 -6.30 6.61
CA LYS A 139 -10.45 -7.14 5.39
C LYS A 139 -9.03 -7.36 4.87
N CYS A 140 -8.16 -6.35 4.93
CA CYS A 140 -6.75 -6.52 4.59
C CYS A 140 -6.05 -7.50 5.51
N ILE A 141 -6.26 -7.37 6.81
CA ILE A 141 -5.67 -8.26 7.81
C ILE A 141 -6.13 -9.69 7.54
N GLU A 142 -7.43 -9.92 7.38
CA GLU A 142 -7.99 -11.23 7.06
C GLU A 142 -7.39 -11.81 5.78
N TYR A 143 -7.23 -11.01 4.73
CA TYR A 143 -6.60 -11.44 3.49
C TYR A 143 -5.16 -11.91 3.71
N CYS A 144 -4.36 -11.16 4.47
CA CYS A 144 -3.01 -11.56 4.84
C CYS A 144 -2.99 -12.85 5.67
N LEU A 145 -3.95 -13.01 6.58
CA LEU A 145 -4.07 -14.21 7.41
C LEU A 145 -4.46 -15.42 6.56
N ASP A 146 -5.36 -15.28 5.60
CA ASP A 146 -5.72 -16.37 4.69
C ASP A 146 -4.49 -16.84 3.91
N LEU A 147 -3.72 -15.92 3.34
CA LEU A 147 -2.54 -16.24 2.54
C LEU A 147 -1.39 -16.87 3.34
N PHE A 148 -1.10 -16.34 4.52
CA PHE A 148 0.16 -16.64 5.21
C PHE A 148 -0.01 -17.30 6.58
N TRP A 149 -1.23 -17.35 7.12
CA TRP A 149 -1.50 -17.90 8.43
C TRP A 149 -2.38 -19.16 8.37
N ARG A 150 -3.51 -19.10 7.66
CA ARG A 150 -4.50 -20.20 7.57
C ARG A 150 -4.15 -21.27 6.51
N GLY A 151 -3.01 -21.11 5.83
CA GLY A 151 -2.54 -22.07 4.84
C GLY A 151 -3.15 -21.89 3.44
N GLY A 152 -3.60 -20.68 3.11
CA GLY A 152 -4.09 -20.35 1.78
C GLY A 152 -3.01 -20.53 0.71
N THR A 153 -3.45 -20.88 -0.49
CA THR A 153 -2.57 -20.94 -1.66
C THR A 153 -2.33 -19.52 -2.17
N LEU A 154 -1.05 -19.15 -2.29
CA LEU A 154 -0.70 -17.89 -2.93
C LEU A 154 -1.22 -17.89 -4.38
N PRO A 155 -1.83 -16.78 -4.84
CA PRO A 155 -2.16 -16.64 -6.25
C PRO A 155 -0.86 -16.75 -7.05
N LYS A 156 -0.85 -17.53 -8.15
CA LYS A 156 0.34 -17.68 -9.02
C LYS A 156 0.90 -16.34 -9.50
N GLU A 157 0.07 -15.31 -9.59
CA GLU A 157 0.40 -13.95 -10.02
C GLU A 157 1.19 -13.14 -8.96
N MET A 158 1.27 -13.63 -7.72
CA MET A 158 2.05 -13.03 -6.62
C MET A 158 3.35 -13.80 -6.33
N MET A 159 3.66 -14.84 -7.11
CA MET A 159 4.93 -15.55 -7.04
C MET A 159 5.94 -14.86 -7.97
N PRO A 160 7.16 -14.54 -7.49
CA PRO A 160 8.19 -13.91 -8.32
C PRO A 160 8.66 -14.81 -9.47
#